data_AF-A0A7W0UXQ3-F1
#
_entry.id   AF-A0A7W0UXQ3-F1
#
_cell.length_a   1.000
_cell.length_b   1.000
_cell.length_c   1.000
_cell.angle_alpha   90.00
_cell.angle_beta   90.00
_cell.angle_gamma   90.00
#
_symmetry.space_group_name_H-M   'P 1'
#
loop_
_entity.id
_entity.type
_entity.pdbx_description
1 polymer ?
#
loop_
_entity_poly.entity_id
_entity_poly.type
_entity_poly.pdbx_seq_one_letter_code
_entity_poly.pdbx_strand_id
1 'polypeptide(L)'
;MAQAEIEYAQNFNAQLPSARNAFHSFLDQCRRDETVVVLHDSDADGVTAGVVLQRALERNGFQDVRRVIPDRERNAWTEANRTRVCEQKPHALFVLD
;
A
#
# COMPACT_ATOMS: atom_id res chain seq x y z
N MET A 1 -11.23 0.12 -28.83
CA MET A 1 -11.25 0.55 -27.41
C MET A 1 -12.13 -0.36 -26.58
N ALA A 2 -13.43 -0.51 -26.88
CA ALA A 2 -14.35 -1.30 -26.06
C ALA A 2 -13.94 -2.76 -25.76
N GLN A 3 -13.36 -3.50 -26.71
CA GLN A 3 -13.03 -4.91 -26.50
C GLN A 3 -11.83 -5.14 -25.58
N ALA A 4 -10.82 -4.27 -25.65
CA ALA A 4 -9.66 -4.30 -24.75
C ALA A 4 -10.05 -3.88 -23.32
N GLU A 5 -10.97 -2.92 -23.17
CA GLU A 5 -11.51 -2.51 -21.87
C GLU A 5 -12.36 -3.60 -21.22
N ILE A 6 -13.16 -4.32 -22.01
CA ILE A 6 -13.95 -5.47 -21.55
C ILE A 6 -13.03 -6.62 -21.12
N GLU A 7 -12.02 -6.95 -21.92
CA GLU A 7 -11.05 -8.00 -21.60
C GLU A 7 -10.21 -7.65 -20.36
N TYR A 8 -9.78 -6.39 -20.23
CA TYR A 8 -9.12 -5.88 -19.03
C TYR A 8 -10.01 -6.02 -17.77
N ALA A 9 -11.27 -5.59 -17.85
CA ALA A 9 -12.21 -5.68 -16.73
C ALA A 9 -12.52 -7.13 -16.34
N GLN A 10 -12.62 -8.04 -17.31
CA GLN A 10 -12.82 -9.47 -17.06
C GLN A 10 -11.61 -10.11 -16.39
N ASN A 11 -10.40 -9.81 -16.87
CA ASN A 11 -9.16 -10.31 -16.27
C ASN A 11 -8.93 -9.76 -14.86
N PHE A 12 -9.21 -8.47 -14.64
CA PHE A 12 -9.16 -7.85 -13.32
C PHE A 12 -10.13 -8.51 -12.33
N ASN A 13 -11.38 -8.74 -12.74
CA ASN A 13 -12.39 -9.37 -11.90
C ASN A 13 -12.05 -10.83 -11.56
N ALA A 14 -11.39 -11.55 -12.48
CA ALA A 14 -10.92 -12.92 -12.22
C ALA A 14 -9.79 -12.96 -11.19
N GLN A 15 -8.95 -11.92 -11.11
CA GLN A 15 -7.82 -11.84 -10.18
C GLN A 15 -8.18 -11.27 -8.81
N LEU A 16 -9.28 -10.51 -8.71
CA LEU A 16 -9.69 -9.85 -7.46
C LEU A 16 -9.85 -10.81 -6.26
N PRO A 17 -10.46 -12.01 -6.37
CA PRO A 17 -10.51 -12.95 -5.25
C PRO A 17 -9.12 -13.40 -4.79
N SER A 18 -8.21 -13.68 -5.72
CA SER A 18 -6.82 -14.07 -5.42
C SER A 18 -6.05 -12.94 -4.76
N ALA A 19 -6.22 -11.70 -5.24
CA ALA A 19 -5.61 -10.52 -4.64
C ALA A 19 -6.11 -10.28 -3.21
N ARG A 20 -7.42 -10.44 -2.97
CA ARG A 20 -8.00 -10.37 -1.63
C ARG A 20 -7.41 -11.43 -0.71
N ASN A 21 -7.35 -12.68 -1.16
CA ASN A 21 -6.77 -13.77 -0.36
C ASN A 21 -5.30 -13.52 -0.02
N ALA A 22 -4.51 -13.02 -0.99
CA ALA A 22 -3.11 -12.65 -0.75
C ALA A 22 -2.99 -11.51 0.27
N PHE A 23 -3.82 -10.48 0.16
CA PHE A 23 -3.84 -9.36 1.09
C PHE A 23 -4.22 -9.79 2.51
N HIS A 24 -5.26 -10.62 2.66
CA HIS A 24 -5.65 -11.18 3.95
C HIS A 24 -4.52 -12.03 4.55
N SER A 25 -3.93 -12.92 3.74
CA SER A 25 -2.82 -13.78 4.17
C SER A 25 -1.60 -12.98 4.63
N PHE A 26 -1.34 -11.82 4.01
CA PHE A 26 -0.29 -10.90 4.45
C PHE A 26 -0.65 -10.22 5.78
N LEU A 27 -1.88 -9.70 5.91
CA LEU A 27 -2.34 -9.05 7.13
C LEU A 27 -2.39 -9.98 8.35
N ASP A 28 -2.69 -11.27 8.13
CA ASP A 28 -2.73 -12.28 9.18
C ASP A 28 -1.34 -12.58 9.76
N GLN A 29 -0.28 -12.31 9.00
CA GLN A 29 1.11 -12.45 9.47
C GLN A 29 1.60 -11.21 10.25
N CYS A 30 0.94 -10.06 10.10
CA CYS A 30 1.35 -8.82 10.73
C CYS A 30 0.79 -8.73 12.15
N ARG A 31 1.66 -8.52 13.16
CA ARG A 31 1.17 -8.29 14.52
C ARG A 31 0.66 -6.87 14.67
N ARG A 32 -0.30 -6.67 15.56
CA ARG A 32 -0.96 -5.37 15.76
C ARG A 32 -0.09 -4.37 16.51
N ASP A 33 0.91 -4.84 17.25
CA ASP A 33 1.90 -4.05 17.98
C ASP A 33 3.18 -3.77 17.16
N GLU A 34 3.27 -4.27 15.93
CA GLU A 34 4.42 -4.05 15.04
C GLU A 34 4.30 -2.75 14.25
N THR A 35 5.46 -2.18 13.89
CA THR A 35 5.55 -1.02 13.00
C THR A 35 5.18 -1.41 11.58
N VAL A 36 4.12 -0.79 11.05
CA VAL A 36 3.69 -0.89 9.66
C VAL A 36 4.02 0.42 8.96
N VAL A 37 4.68 0.33 7.80
CA VAL A 37 4.97 1.50 6.96
C VAL A 37 4.15 1.42 5.68
N VAL A 38 3.58 2.56 5.28
CA VAL A 38 2.89 2.74 4.00
C VAL A 38 3.65 3.77 3.19
N LEU A 39 4.26 3.33 2.09
CA LEU A 39 4.76 4.22 1.04
C LEU A 39 3.67 4.38 -0.01
N HIS A 40 3.47 5.60 -0.49
CA HIS A 40 2.51 5.92 -1.54
C HIS A 40 3.06 7.09 -2.37
N ASP A 41 2.66 7.28 -3.62
CA ASP A 41 3.04 8.45 -4.41
C ASP A 41 2.47 9.76 -3.82
N SER A 42 3.04 10.87 -4.26
CA SER A 42 2.73 12.23 -3.84
C SER A 42 1.55 12.88 -4.57
N ASP A 43 0.95 12.17 -5.52
CA ASP A 43 -0.22 12.61 -6.26
C ASP A 43 -1.52 12.42 -5.46
N ALA A 44 -2.65 12.81 -6.05
CA ALA A 44 -3.92 12.79 -5.33
C ALA A 44 -4.40 11.36 -5.01
N ASP A 45 -4.12 10.38 -5.88
CA ASP A 45 -4.58 9.01 -5.69
C ASP A 45 -3.69 8.31 -4.66
N GLY A 46 -2.37 8.38 -4.80
CA GLY A 46 -1.40 7.85 -3.83
C GLY A 46 -1.61 8.41 -2.42
N VAL A 47 -1.76 9.73 -2.28
CA VAL A 47 -2.03 10.36 -0.97
C VAL A 47 -3.34 9.85 -0.37
N THR A 48 -4.39 9.70 -1.18
CA THR A 48 -5.70 9.23 -0.71
C THR A 48 -5.62 7.77 -0.30
N ALA A 49 -5.02 6.91 -1.12
CA ALA A 49 -4.80 5.50 -0.85
C ALA A 49 -4.04 5.30 0.46
N GLY A 50 -2.96 6.08 0.67
CA GLY A 50 -2.18 6.07 1.90
C GLY A 50 -3.00 6.41 3.14
N VAL A 51 -3.82 7.48 3.08
CA VAL A 51 -4.70 7.86 4.20
C VAL A 51 -5.75 6.78 4.48
N VAL A 52 -6.42 6.27 3.44
CA VAL A 52 -7.46 5.26 3.58
C VAL A 52 -6.90 3.99 4.24
N LEU A 53 -5.76 3.50 3.76
CA LEU A 53 -5.13 2.31 4.33
C LEU A 53 -4.67 2.55 5.77
N GLN A 54 -4.03 3.69 6.06
CA GLN A 54 -3.61 4.03 7.42
C GLN A 54 -4.80 3.98 8.38
N ARG A 55 -5.90 4.66 8.05
CA ARG A 55 -7.10 4.70 8.89
C ARG A 55 -7.76 3.33 9.02
N ALA A 56 -7.75 2.52 7.97
CA ALA A 56 -8.29 1.18 8.01
C ALA A 56 -7.48 0.29 8.98
N LEU A 57 -6.14 0.33 8.92
CA LEU A 57 -5.27 -0.44 9.79
C LEU A 57 -5.38 0.00 11.26
N GLU A 58 -5.36 1.31 11.53
CA GLU A 58 -5.57 1.87 12.87
C GLU A 58 -6.91 1.37 13.47
N ARG A 59 -7.99 1.40 12.68
CA ARG A 59 -9.31 0.88 13.10
C ARG A 59 -9.34 -0.64 13.32
N ASN A 60 -8.42 -1.37 12.70
CA ASN A 60 -8.24 -2.82 12.89
C ASN A 60 -7.21 -3.15 14.00
N GLY A 61 -6.83 -2.16 14.80
CA GLY A 61 -6.04 -2.35 16.01
C GLY A 61 -4.54 -2.26 15.83
N PHE A 62 -4.03 -1.95 14.63
CA PHE A 62 -2.62 -1.66 14.44
C PHE A 62 -2.23 -0.38 15.18
N GLN A 63 -1.19 -0.45 16.01
CA GLN A 63 -0.83 0.60 16.96
C GLN A 63 0.19 1.59 16.40
N ASP A 64 1.03 1.18 15.46
CA ASP A 64 2.12 1.98 14.90
C ASP A 64 2.11 1.91 13.37
N VAL A 65 1.22 2.70 12.75
CA VAL A 65 1.11 2.82 11.29
C VAL A 65 1.69 4.16 10.86
N ARG A 66 2.75 4.11 10.05
CA ARG A 66 3.47 5.30 9.57
C ARG A 66 3.34 5.44 8.08
N ARG A 67 3.28 6.68 7.59
CA ARG A 67 3.32 6.96 6.15
C ARG A 67 4.66 7.59 5.79
N VAL A 68 5.23 7.14 4.68
CA VAL A 68 6.35 7.80 4.01
C VAL A 68 5.78 8.49 2.78
N ILE A 69 5.78 9.82 2.81
CA ILE A 69 5.41 10.62 1.64
C ILE A 69 6.69 10.89 0.86
N PRO A 70 6.84 10.33 -0.35
CA PRO A 70 8.02 10.51 -1.16
C PRO A 70 8.16 11.96 -1.59
N ASP A 71 9.38 12.31 -1.96
CA ASP A 71 9.67 13.57 -2.61
C ASP A 71 8.88 13.64 -3.93
N ARG A 72 8.52 14.84 -4.42
CA ARG A 72 7.76 15.04 -5.67
C ARG A 72 8.60 14.72 -6.92
N GLU A 73 9.00 13.47 -7.05
CA GLU A 73 9.74 12.93 -8.19
C GLU A 73 8.85 11.97 -8.99
N ARG A 74 9.30 11.58 -10.18
CA ARG A 74 8.56 10.65 -11.05
C ARG A 74 8.45 9.21 -10.51
N ASN A 75 9.08 8.93 -9.36
CA ASN A 75 9.18 7.60 -8.80
C ASN A 75 9.14 7.70 -7.26
N ALA A 76 8.13 7.10 -6.64
CA ALA A 76 8.04 7.00 -5.19
C ALA A 76 9.19 6.14 -4.58
N TRP A 77 9.84 5.28 -5.37
CA TRP A 77 10.90 4.37 -4.95
C TRP A 77 12.31 4.84 -5.33
N THR A 78 12.70 6.04 -4.88
CA THR A 78 14.09 6.51 -4.96
C THR A 78 14.95 5.95 -3.82
N GLU A 79 16.27 6.07 -3.94
CA GLU A 79 17.19 5.68 -2.85
C GLU A 79 16.95 6.50 -1.57
N ALA A 80 16.59 7.78 -1.70
CA ALA A 80 16.21 8.63 -0.58
C ALA A 80 14.94 8.11 0.11
N ASN A 81 13.89 7.79 -0.66
CA ASN A 81 12.65 7.25 -0.11
C ASN A 81 12.85 5.86 0.52
N ARG A 82 13.70 5.02 -0.09
CA ARG A 82 14.09 3.72 0.48
C ARG A 82 14.79 3.90 1.82
N THR A 83 15.72 4.87 1.93
CA THR A 83 16.37 5.21 3.19
C THR A 83 15.36 5.61 4.25
N ARG A 84 14.43 6.52 3.89
CA ARG A 84 13.35 6.97 4.78
C ARG A 84 12.47 5.81 5.26
N VAL A 85 12.14 4.86 4.39
CA VAL A 85 11.40 3.63 4.75
C VAL A 85 12.23 2.77 5.72
N CYS A 86 13.51 2.52 5.43
CA CYS A 86 14.37 1.71 6.29
C CYS A 86 14.57 2.31 7.68
N GLU A 87 14.67 3.64 7.79
CA GLU A 87 14.78 4.36 9.07
C GLU A 87 13.56 4.15 9.98
N GLN A 88 12.39 3.90 9.39
CA GLN A 88 11.19 3.57 10.16
C GLN A 88 11.23 2.16 10.77
N LYS A 89 12.15 1.30 10.32
CA LYS A 89 12.26 -0.11 10.75
C LYS A 89 10.94 -0.88 10.60
N PRO A 90 10.35 -0.95 9.39
CA PRO A 90 9.09 -1.64 9.17
C PRO A 90 9.21 -3.13 9.44
N HIS A 91 8.21 -3.69 10.11
CA HIS A 91 7.95 -5.13 10.11
C HIS A 91 7.12 -5.52 8.88
N ALA A 92 6.21 -4.62 8.46
CA ALA A 92 5.44 -4.73 7.24
C ALA A 92 5.52 -3.43 6.42
N LEU A 93 5.60 -3.57 5.10
CA LEU A 93 5.60 -2.47 4.16
C LEU A 93 4.46 -2.65 3.15
N PHE A 94 3.62 -1.63 3.05
CA PHE A 94 2.69 -1.46 1.93
C PHE A 94 3.24 -0.42 0.97
N VAL A 95 3.17 -0.73 -0.32
CA VAL A 95 3.47 0.20 -1.41
C VAL A 95 2.18 0.40 -2.19
N LEU A 96 1.72 1.63 -2.25
CA LEU A 96 0.52 2.06 -2.96
C LEU A 96 0.95 2.98 -4.11
N ASP A 97 0.04 3.11 -5.08
CA ASP A 97 0.12 3.96 -6.28
C ASP A 97 1.21 5.04 -6.21
#